data_AF-E4X0A9-F1
#
_entry.id   AF-E4X0A9-F1
#
_cell.length_a   1.000
_cell.length_b   1.000
_cell.length_c   1.000
_cell.angle_alpha   90.00
_cell.angle_beta   90.00
_cell.angle_gamma   90.00
#
_symmetry.space_group_name_H-M   'P 1'
#
loop_
_entity.id
_entity.type
_entity.pdbx_description
1 polymer ?
#
loop_
_entity_poly.entity_id
_entity_poly.type
_entity_poly.pdbx_seq_one_letter_code
_entity_poly.pdbx_strand_id
1 'polypeptide(L)'
;MQSKTTEISELCKFTDMNQLSAFADYRIPQTLESFGAIKYSDHLICLLHKKHRFQPGDNEEVEIRGVSVHAATLIANELRDNHVEFIKITDVVVDTFLWTYAMLDKNQCQKLPHHLCRTVFY
;
A
#
# COMPACT_ATOMS: atom_id res chain seq x y z
N MET A 1 29.96 27.61 21.69
CA MET A 1 29.31 27.30 20.39
C MET A 1 28.94 25.81 20.27
N GLN A 2 28.61 25.16 21.38
CA GLN A 2 27.95 23.85 21.42
C GLN A 2 26.45 24.08 21.66
N SER A 3 25.59 23.12 21.30
CA SER A 3 24.17 23.03 21.67
C SER A 3 23.11 23.55 20.68
N LYS A 4 23.18 23.19 19.39
CA LYS A 4 21.95 23.16 18.55
C LYS A 4 21.76 21.87 17.76
N THR A 5 22.79 21.06 17.58
CA THR A 5 22.70 19.79 16.84
C THR A 5 22.25 18.60 17.71
N THR A 6 22.25 18.75 19.03
CA THR A 6 21.87 17.67 19.99
C THR A 6 20.38 17.65 20.32
N GLU A 7 19.63 18.69 19.96
CA GLU A 7 18.15 18.71 19.99
C GLU A 7 17.57 18.33 18.62
N ILE A 8 17.91 17.15 18.07
CA ILE A 8 16.82 16.43 17.40
C ILE A 8 15.90 16.05 18.55
N SER A 9 14.93 16.93 18.80
CA SER A 9 14.10 16.98 20.00
C SER A 9 13.61 15.58 20.35
N GLU A 10 13.60 15.22 21.64
CA GLU A 10 12.97 13.97 22.09
C GLU A 10 11.56 13.78 21.50
N LEU A 11 10.87 14.88 21.14
CA LEU A 11 9.60 14.93 20.44
C LEU A 11 9.55 14.17 19.09
N CYS A 12 10.69 13.93 18.43
CA CYS A 12 10.77 13.25 17.13
C CYS A 12 11.42 11.85 17.24
N LYS A 13 11.64 11.34 18.46
CA LYS A 13 12.27 10.04 18.70
C LYS A 13 11.23 8.91 18.63
N PHE A 14 10.77 8.59 17.43
CA PHE A 14 9.86 7.46 17.18
C PHE A 14 10.63 6.13 17.20
N THR A 15 10.10 5.14 17.91
CA THR A 15 10.72 3.80 18.07
C THR A 15 9.82 2.67 17.57
N ASP A 16 8.66 3.04 17.07
CA ASP A 16 7.51 2.21 16.69
C ASP A 16 7.21 2.30 15.20
N MET A 17 8.15 2.78 14.38
CA MET A 17 8.02 2.84 12.92
C MET A 17 7.69 1.48 12.29
N ASN A 18 8.03 0.38 12.96
CA ASN A 18 7.69 -0.98 12.55
C ASN A 18 6.21 -1.36 12.79
N GLN A 19 5.43 -0.51 13.46
CA GLN A 19 3.99 -0.70 13.69
C GLN A 19 3.13 0.01 12.63
N LEU A 20 3.76 0.77 11.71
CA LEU A 20 3.05 1.37 10.58
C LEU A 20 2.54 0.27 9.65
N SER A 21 1.30 0.44 9.18
CA SER A 21 0.73 -0.38 8.11
C SER A 21 1.25 0.06 6.74
N ALA A 22 0.89 -0.70 5.71
CA ALA A 22 0.99 -0.24 4.33
C ALA A 22 0.20 1.07 4.13
N PHE A 23 0.65 1.87 3.16
CA PHE A 23 -0.04 3.08 2.76
C PHE A 23 -1.08 2.71 1.70
N ALA A 24 -2.30 3.21 1.85
CA ALA A 24 -3.40 2.88 0.94
C ALA A 24 -3.29 3.62 -0.40
N ASP A 25 -2.18 3.48 -1.12
CA ASP A 25 -1.96 4.12 -2.43
C ASP A 25 -2.75 3.40 -3.54
N TYR A 26 -3.08 4.11 -4.62
CA TYR A 26 -3.87 3.58 -5.74
C TYR A 26 -3.12 2.57 -6.61
N ARG A 27 -1.78 2.46 -6.48
CA ARG A 27 -0.94 1.49 -7.21
C ARG A 27 -0.87 0.13 -6.53
N ILE A 28 -0.87 0.08 -5.19
CA ILE A 28 -0.77 -1.17 -4.42
C ILE A 28 -1.84 -2.20 -4.85
N PRO A 29 -3.14 -1.83 -4.99
CA PRO A 29 -4.17 -2.77 -5.41
C PRO A 29 -3.92 -3.37 -6.81
N GLN A 30 -3.22 -2.67 -7.71
CA GLN A 30 -2.93 -3.17 -9.06
C GLN A 30 -1.92 -4.32 -9.02
N THR A 31 -0.85 -4.18 -8.23
CA THR A 31 0.16 -5.23 -8.11
C THR A 31 -0.40 -6.45 -7.38
N LEU A 32 -1.15 -6.23 -6.30
CA LEU A 32 -1.80 -7.32 -5.58
C LEU A 32 -2.75 -8.13 -6.48
N GLU A 33 -3.54 -7.46 -7.33
CA GLU A 33 -4.40 -8.15 -8.28
C GLU A 33 -3.59 -8.90 -9.35
N SER A 34 -2.53 -8.28 -9.88
CA SER A 34 -1.68 -8.93 -10.89
C SER A 34 -0.99 -10.20 -10.40
N PHE A 35 -0.70 -10.27 -9.09
CA PHE A 35 -0.17 -11.48 -8.43
C PHE A 35 -1.26 -12.48 -8.04
N GLY A 36 -2.54 -12.12 -8.19
CA GLY A 36 -3.67 -12.92 -7.72
C GLY A 36 -3.85 -12.94 -6.21
N ALA A 37 -3.19 -12.03 -5.48
CA ALA A 37 -3.28 -11.90 -4.03
C ALA A 37 -4.61 -11.29 -3.57
N ILE A 38 -5.24 -10.48 -4.43
CA ILE A 38 -6.61 -9.98 -4.25
C ILE A 38 -7.43 -10.24 -5.51
N LYS A 39 -8.76 -10.28 -5.38
CA LYS A 39 -9.69 -10.40 -6.49
C LYS A 39 -10.82 -9.41 -6.31
N TYR A 40 -11.15 -8.70 -7.39
CA TYR A 40 -12.28 -7.80 -7.40
C TYR A 40 -13.56 -8.54 -7.79
N SER A 41 -14.69 -8.05 -7.30
CA SER A 41 -16.00 -8.46 -7.80
C SER A 41 -16.21 -7.94 -9.24
N ASP A 42 -17.08 -8.60 -10.01
CA ASP A 42 -17.45 -8.14 -11.35
C ASP A 42 -17.97 -6.69 -11.35
N HIS A 43 -18.63 -6.29 -10.27
CA HIS A 43 -19.09 -4.92 -10.06
C HIS A 43 -17.92 -3.92 -9.99
N LEU A 44 -16.93 -4.17 -9.13
CA LEU A 44 -15.75 -3.31 -9.00
C LEU A 44 -14.93 -3.29 -10.30
N ILE A 45 -14.74 -4.45 -10.94
CA ILE A 45 -14.07 -4.54 -12.25
C ILE A 45 -14.76 -3.62 -13.28
N CYS A 46 -16.11 -3.66 -13.33
CA CYS A 46 -16.87 -2.80 -14.21
C CYS A 46 -16.65 -1.30 -13.93
N LEU A 47 -16.65 -0.89 -12.65
CA LEU A 47 -16.40 0.50 -12.26
C LEU A 47 -14.98 0.95 -12.62
N LEU A 48 -13.98 0.12 -12.39
CA LEU A 48 -12.58 0.39 -12.72
C LEU A 48 -12.39 0.58 -14.23
N HIS A 49 -12.94 -0.31 -15.06
CA HIS A 49 -12.87 -0.17 -16.52
C HIS A 49 -13.58 1.09 -17.04
N LYS A 50 -14.68 1.50 -16.40
CA LYS A 50 -15.39 2.75 -16.71
C LYS A 50 -14.63 4.00 -16.25
N LYS A 51 -13.49 3.85 -15.56
CA LYS A 51 -12.76 4.95 -14.92
C LYS A 51 -13.69 5.77 -14.03
N HIS A 52 -14.56 5.06 -13.29
CA HIS A 52 -15.46 5.69 -12.34
C HIS A 52 -14.65 6.52 -11.33
N ARG A 53 -15.15 7.72 -11.02
CA ARG A 53 -14.53 8.64 -10.06
C ARG A 53 -15.22 8.49 -8.71
N PHE A 54 -14.65 7.66 -7.87
CA PHE A 54 -15.08 7.48 -6.49
C PHE A 54 -14.90 8.80 -5.71
N GLN A 55 -15.78 9.01 -4.74
CA GLN A 55 -15.60 10.01 -3.70
C GLN A 55 -14.83 9.39 -2.52
N PRO A 56 -14.05 10.20 -1.79
CA PRO A 56 -13.41 9.74 -0.57
C PRO A 56 -14.46 9.21 0.42
N GLY A 57 -14.28 7.96 0.88
CA GLY A 57 -15.21 7.32 1.79
C GLY A 57 -16.37 6.56 1.14
N ASP A 58 -16.43 6.49 -0.21
CA ASP A 58 -17.31 5.53 -0.89
C ASP A 58 -16.97 4.10 -0.45
N ASN A 59 -17.98 3.24 -0.27
CA ASN A 59 -17.78 1.89 0.23
C ASN A 59 -16.80 1.09 -0.65
N GLU A 60 -16.95 1.21 -1.97
CA GLU A 60 -16.08 0.58 -2.96
C GLU A 60 -14.64 1.08 -2.86
N GLU A 61 -14.45 2.38 -2.63
CA GLU A 61 -13.13 2.98 -2.50
C GLU A 61 -12.42 2.54 -1.20
N VAL A 62 -13.17 2.54 -0.10
CA VAL A 62 -12.73 2.05 1.20
C VAL A 62 -12.41 0.56 1.15
N GLU A 63 -13.22 -0.24 0.45
CA GLU A 63 -13.00 -1.68 0.28
C GLU A 63 -11.68 -1.95 -0.44
N ILE A 64 -11.45 -1.29 -1.59
CA ILE A 64 -10.20 -1.45 -2.35
C ILE A 64 -8.98 -1.10 -1.51
N ARG A 65 -9.04 0.01 -0.76
CA ARG A 65 -7.95 0.47 0.11
C ARG A 65 -7.73 -0.44 1.31
N GLY A 66 -8.79 -0.76 2.03
CA GLY A 66 -8.75 -1.58 3.24
C GLY A 66 -8.24 -2.99 2.95
N VAL A 67 -8.72 -3.61 1.86
CA VAL A 67 -8.22 -4.92 1.42
C VAL A 67 -6.74 -4.86 1.05
N SER A 68 -6.29 -3.77 0.41
CA SER A 68 -4.87 -3.61 0.05
C SER A 68 -3.96 -3.51 1.27
N VAL A 69 -4.36 -2.73 2.29
CA VAL A 69 -3.64 -2.65 3.56
C VAL A 69 -3.60 -4.02 4.25
N HIS A 70 -4.75 -4.69 4.34
CA HIS A 70 -4.83 -6.00 4.98
C HIS A 70 -3.98 -7.06 4.26
N ALA A 71 -4.03 -7.11 2.93
CA ALA A 71 -3.23 -8.03 2.12
C ALA A 71 -1.73 -7.80 2.32
N ALA A 72 -1.27 -6.55 2.37
CA ALA A 72 0.12 -6.23 2.65
C ALA A 72 0.55 -6.72 4.06
N THR A 73 -0.29 -6.54 5.08
CA THR A 73 -0.03 -7.07 6.43
C THR A 73 0.04 -8.60 6.44
N LEU A 74 -0.86 -9.29 5.74
CA LEU A 74 -0.83 -10.76 5.64
C LEU A 74 0.45 -11.26 4.96
N ILE A 75 0.86 -10.62 3.86
CA ILE A 75 2.12 -10.94 3.18
C ILE A 75 3.32 -10.69 4.11
N ALA A 76 3.32 -9.57 4.85
CA ALA A 76 4.38 -9.26 5.79
C ALA A 76 4.47 -10.29 6.92
N ASN A 77 3.34 -10.75 7.46
CA ASN A 77 3.28 -11.84 8.45
C ASN A 77 3.88 -13.13 7.88
N GLU A 78 3.42 -13.55 6.70
CA GLU A 78 3.90 -14.78 6.06
C GLU A 78 5.44 -14.75 5.84
N LEU A 79 5.97 -13.61 5.37
CA LEU A 79 7.42 -13.46 5.16
C LEU A 79 8.22 -13.47 6.47
N ARG A 80 7.65 -12.98 7.58
CA ARG A 80 8.27 -13.06 8.91
C ARG A 80 8.31 -14.51 9.40
N ASP A 81 7.20 -15.24 9.23
CA ASP A 81 7.07 -16.62 9.69
C ASP A 81 7.97 -17.58 8.91
N ASN A 82 8.24 -17.28 7.64
CA ASN A 82 9.17 -18.06 6.80
C ASN A 82 10.66 -17.65 6.98
N HIS A 83 10.99 -16.88 8.02
CA HIS A 83 12.37 -16.49 8.37
C HIS A 83 13.16 -15.88 7.19
N VAL A 84 12.61 -14.86 6.53
CA VAL A 84 13.41 -14.03 5.62
C VAL A 84 14.40 -13.18 6.46
N GLU A 85 15.50 -13.79 6.89
CA GLU A 85 16.41 -13.24 7.91
C GLU A 85 17.23 -12.02 7.44
N PHE A 86 17.31 -11.80 6.12
CA PHE A 86 18.18 -10.76 5.56
C PHE A 86 17.62 -9.33 5.73
N ILE A 87 16.32 -9.17 5.98
CA ILE A 87 15.66 -7.85 6.08
C ILE A 87 14.61 -7.90 7.19
N LYS A 88 14.55 -6.86 8.02
CA LYS A 88 13.43 -6.67 8.96
C LYS A 88 12.14 -6.40 8.19
N ILE A 89 11.31 -7.42 8.02
CA ILE A 89 10.05 -7.32 7.30
C ILE A 89 9.02 -6.50 8.10
N THR A 90 8.56 -5.42 7.49
CA THR A 90 7.46 -4.57 7.98
C THR A 90 6.45 -4.39 6.85
N ASP A 91 5.24 -3.97 7.19
CA ASP A 91 4.19 -3.71 6.19
C ASP A 91 4.62 -2.61 5.22
N VAL A 92 5.40 -1.62 5.69
CA VAL A 92 6.01 -0.56 4.86
C VAL A 92 7.02 -1.13 3.84
N VAL A 93 7.78 -2.18 4.18
CA VAL A 93 8.70 -2.82 3.23
C VAL A 93 7.92 -3.54 2.13
N VAL A 94 6.84 -4.24 2.50
CA VAL A 94 5.95 -4.89 1.52
C VAL A 94 5.28 -3.86 0.62
N ASP A 95 4.75 -2.78 1.20
CA ASP A 95 4.19 -1.63 0.48
C ASP A 95 5.19 -1.06 -0.54
N THR A 96 6.40 -0.75 -0.08
CA THR A 96 7.48 -0.21 -0.92
C THR A 96 7.77 -1.13 -2.10
N PHE A 97 7.82 -2.45 -1.85
CA PHE A 97 8.02 -3.44 -2.90
C PHE A 97 6.87 -3.45 -3.91
N LEU A 98 5.62 -3.55 -3.43
CA LEU A 98 4.42 -3.60 -4.28
C LEU A 98 4.32 -2.33 -5.14
N TRP A 99 4.53 -1.16 -4.54
CA TRP A 99 4.51 0.12 -5.26
C TRP A 99 5.61 0.21 -6.31
N THR A 100 6.84 -0.16 -5.94
CA THR A 100 8.00 -0.15 -6.86
C THR A 100 7.77 -1.11 -8.02
N TYR A 101 7.21 -2.29 -7.74
CA TYR A 101 6.88 -3.27 -8.78
C TYR A 101 5.85 -2.73 -9.77
N ALA A 102 4.79 -2.05 -9.29
CA ALA A 102 3.80 -1.40 -10.15
C ALA A 102 4.41 -0.35 -11.12
N MET A 103 5.50 0.30 -10.70
CA MET A 103 6.23 1.28 -11.51
C MET A 103 7.14 0.64 -12.55
N LEU A 104 7.78 -0.47 -12.21
CA LEU A 104 8.72 -1.18 -13.07
C LEU A 104 8.01 -2.06 -14.10
N ASP A 105 7.01 -2.85 -13.69
CA ASP A 105 6.26 -3.73 -14.58
C ASP A 105 4.88 -3.15 -14.94
N LYS A 106 4.92 -2.10 -15.76
CA LYS A 106 3.70 -1.45 -16.25
C LYS A 106 2.82 -2.39 -17.08
N ASN A 107 3.41 -3.35 -17.78
CA ASN A 107 2.68 -4.22 -18.71
C ASN A 107 1.80 -5.23 -17.97
N GLN A 108 2.25 -5.76 -16.83
CA GLN A 108 1.42 -6.64 -16.02
C GLN A 108 0.47 -5.86 -15.10
N CYS A 109 0.98 -4.84 -14.39
CA CYS A 109 0.18 -4.16 -13.36
C CYS A 109 -0.87 -3.19 -13.92
N GLN A 110 -0.73 -2.69 -15.16
CA GLN A 110 -1.66 -1.69 -15.70
C GLN A 110 -2.74 -2.28 -16.62
N LYS A 111 -2.93 -3.59 -16.62
CA LYS A 111 -4.03 -4.25 -17.36
C LYS A 111 -5.39 -3.83 -16.82
N LEU A 112 -5.54 -3.82 -15.49
CA LEU A 112 -6.72 -3.30 -14.81
C LEU A 112 -6.47 -1.84 -14.40
N PRO A 113 -7.35 -0.88 -14.75
CA PRO A 113 -7.23 0.49 -14.27
C PRO A 113 -7.30 0.56 -12.74
N HIS A 114 -6.50 1.44 -12.13
CA HIS A 114 -6.64 1.73 -10.69
C HIS A 114 -7.90 2.55 -10.42
N HIS A 115 -8.36 2.52 -9.16
CA HIS A 115 -9.48 3.33 -8.70
C HIS A 115 -9.11 4.82 -8.75
N LEU A 116 -10.03 5.66 -9.23
CA LEU A 116 -9.84 7.11 -9.29
C LEU A 116 -10.61 7.77 -8.14
N CYS A 117 -9.90 8.36 -7.18
CA CYS A 117 -10.48 9.08 -6.06
C CYS A 117 -9.74 10.41 -5.89
N ARG A 118 -10.47 11.54 -5.91
CA ARG A 118 -9.88 12.87 -5.72
C ARG A 118 -9.93 13.24 -4.23
N THR A 119 -8.77 13.50 -3.64
CA THR A 119 -8.65 13.87 -2.23
C THR A 119 -7.46 14.81 -2.02
N VAL A 120 -7.25 15.25 -0.78
CA VAL A 120 -6.15 16.11 -0.34
C VAL A 120 -4.95 15.33 0.20
N PHE A 121 -5.06 14.00 0.31
CA PHE A 121 -4.03 13.16 0.94
C PHE A 121 -2.86 12.77 0.01
N TYR A 122 -2.88 13.23 -1.25
CA TYR A 122 -1.83 13.00 -2.25
C TYR A 122 -2.03 13.90 -3.48
#